data_AF-A0A0C2NSS9-F1
#
_entry.id   AF-A0A0C2NSS9-F1
#
_cell.length_a   1.000
_cell.length_b   1.000
_cell.length_c   1.000
_cell.angle_alpha   90.00
_cell.angle_beta   90.00
_cell.angle_gamma   90.00
#
_symmetry.space_group_name_H-M   'P 1'
#
loop_
_entity.id
_entity.type
_entity.pdbx_description
1 polymer ?
#
loop_
_entity_poly.entity_id
_entity_poly.type
_entity_poly.pdbx_seq_one_letter_code
_entity_poly.pdbx_strand_id
1 'polypeptide(L)'
;MIALLISSVPYQFTWGLKVVALMGLFVLLYCFRFWGGGDTKLSIAFLPAISEDYLLLFPAVIGLLGGVLALFYLLLGYFTDMDRVRNHGLPYGIPVCFSGLLCVAASF
;
A
#
# COMPACT_ATOMS: atom_id res chain seq x y z
N MET A 1 -16.66 8.59 2.52
CA MET A 1 -18.03 8.57 3.06
C MET A 1 -18.88 7.47 2.41
N ILE A 2 -18.91 7.35 1.07
CA ILE A 2 -19.68 6.30 0.36
C ILE A 2 -19.17 4.87 0.64
N ALA A 3 -17.86 4.66 0.75
CA ALA A 3 -17.29 3.34 1.10
C ALA A 3 -17.67 2.83 2.50
N LEU A 4 -17.96 3.74 3.44
CA LEU A 4 -18.37 3.43 4.81
C LEU A 4 -19.84 3.04 4.92
N LEU A 5 -20.64 3.30 3.88
CA LEU A 5 -22.06 2.94 3.81
C LEU A 5 -22.31 1.57 3.16
N ILE A 6 -21.31 1.02 2.44
CA ILE A 6 -21.44 -0.21 1.64
C ILE A 6 -20.82 -1.43 2.34
N SER A 7 -19.95 -1.22 3.32
CA SER A 7 -19.23 -2.32 3.95
C SER A 7 -20.08 -3.00 5.04
N SER A 8 -20.28 -4.32 4.89
CA SER A 8 -21.00 -5.20 5.81
C SER A 8 -20.11 -5.72 6.95
N VAL A 9 -19.08 -4.95 7.33
CA VAL A 9 -18.12 -5.31 8.36
C VAL A 9 -18.62 -4.80 9.71
N PRO A 10 -18.63 -5.61 10.79
CA PRO A 10 -18.99 -5.13 12.11
C PRO A 10 -18.00 -4.04 12.55
N TYR A 11 -18.44 -2.78 12.52
CA TYR A 11 -17.63 -1.63 12.88
C TYR A 11 -17.36 -1.60 14.39
N GLN A 12 -16.32 -2.31 14.82
CA GLN A 12 -15.77 -2.16 16.17
C GLN A 12 -14.98 -0.85 16.24
N PHE A 13 -14.98 -0.18 17.41
CA PHE A 13 -14.21 1.05 17.62
C PHE A 13 -12.70 0.85 17.34
N THR A 14 -12.21 -0.37 17.55
CA THR A 14 -10.84 -0.80 17.24
C THR A 14 -10.50 -0.70 15.75
N TRP A 15 -11.46 -0.89 14.85
CA TRP A 15 -11.25 -0.83 13.40
C TRP A 15 -10.94 0.60 12.97
N GLY A 16 -11.76 1.54 13.43
CA GLY A 16 -11.58 2.96 13.15
C GLY A 16 -10.23 3.48 13.64
N LEU A 17 -9.81 3.07 14.84
CA LEU A 17 -8.51 3.43 15.39
C LEU A 17 -7.35 2.89 14.52
N LYS A 18 -7.43 1.63 14.08
CA LYS A 18 -6.42 1.01 13.20
C LYS A 18 -6.33 1.71 11.83
N VAL A 19 -7.47 2.04 11.23
CA VAL A 19 -7.53 2.75 9.95
C VAL A 19 -6.90 4.14 10.07
N VAL A 20 -7.24 4.90 11.11
CA VAL A 20 -6.66 6.24 11.34
C VAL A 20 -5.15 6.15 11.61
N ALA A 21 -4.71 5.17 12.40
CA ALA A 21 -3.29 4.95 12.65
C ALA A 21 -2.51 4.63 11.35
N LEU A 22 -3.06 3.77 10.48
CA LEU A 22 -2.45 3.43 9.20
C LEU A 22 -2.47 4.60 8.21
N MET A 23 -3.55 5.38 8.15
CA MET A 23 -3.56 6.64 7.40
C MET A 23 -2.43 7.57 7.86
N GLY A 24 -2.26 7.73 9.18
CA GLY A 24 -1.18 8.52 9.76
C GLY A 24 0.20 7.99 9.35
N LEU A 25 0.40 6.67 9.37
CA LEU A 25 1.64 6.04 8.92
C LEU A 25 1.92 6.32 7.43
N PHE A 26 0.94 6.16 6.55
CA PHE A 26 1.12 6.42 5.12
C PHE A 26 1.41 7.89 4.82
N VAL A 27 0.76 8.81 5.52
CA VAL A 27 1.05 10.25 5.43
C VAL A 27 2.44 10.58 5.94
N LEU A 28 2.89 9.94 7.02
CA LEU A 28 4.24 10.11 7.54
C LEU A 28 5.28 9.62 6.53
N LEU A 29 5.10 8.43 5.94
CA LEU A 29 5.96 7.90 4.89
C LEU A 29 6.02 8.82 3.65
N TYR A 30 4.91 9.46 3.29
CA TYR A 30 4.87 10.49 2.26
C TYR A 30 5.70 11.73 2.64
N CYS A 31 5.59 12.20 3.89
CA CYS A 31 6.36 13.34 4.39
C CYS A 31 7.88 13.08 4.34
N PHE A 32 8.30 11.84 4.60
CA PHE A 32 9.69 11.41 4.46
C PHE A 32 10.15 11.22 3.00
N ARG A 33 9.30 11.51 2.00
CA ARG A 33 9.57 11.32 0.56
C ARG A 33 10.02 9.89 0.21
N PHE A 34 9.68 8.93 1.06
CA PHE A 34 9.96 7.52 0.81
C PHE A 34 9.04 6.96 -0.28
N TRP A 35 7.88 7.60 -0.49
CA TRP A 35 6.87 7.18 -1.43
C TRP A 35 6.29 8.33 -2.25
N GLY A 36 5.73 8.01 -3.42
CA GLY A 36 5.02 8.97 -4.25
C GLY A 36 3.70 9.41 -3.61
N GLY A 37 3.32 10.67 -3.83
CA GLY A 37 2.01 11.17 -3.38
C GLY A 37 0.83 10.42 -4.01
N GLY A 38 1.04 9.83 -5.19
CA GLY A 38 0.07 8.94 -5.84
C GLY A 38 -0.18 7.67 -5.03
N ASP A 39 0.88 6.94 -4.65
CA ASP A 39 0.81 5.67 -3.90
C ASP A 39 0.13 5.84 -2.54
N THR A 40 0.37 6.99 -1.89
CA THR A 40 -0.23 7.36 -0.60
C THR A 40 -1.75 7.58 -0.71
N LYS A 41 -2.20 8.30 -1.75
CA LYS A 41 -3.64 8.49 -2.00
C LYS A 41 -4.34 7.18 -2.31
N LEU A 42 -3.67 6.32 -3.08
CA LEU A 42 -4.21 5.03 -3.52
C LEU A 42 -4.36 4.07 -2.33
N SER A 43 -3.32 3.94 -1.51
CA SER A 43 -3.37 3.14 -0.29
C SER A 43 -4.50 3.60 0.64
N ILE A 44 -4.59 4.91 0.91
CA ILE A 44 -5.66 5.52 1.71
C ILE A 44 -7.07 5.17 1.20
N ALA A 45 -7.28 5.11 -0.11
CA ALA A 45 -8.57 4.77 -0.71
C ALA A 45 -8.98 3.30 -0.46
N PHE A 46 -8.01 2.39 -0.32
CA PHE A 46 -8.26 0.97 -0.08
C PHE A 46 -8.51 0.61 1.39
N LEU A 47 -7.99 1.38 2.37
CA LEU A 47 -8.19 1.09 3.80
C LEU A 47 -9.66 0.88 4.22
N PRO A 48 -10.64 1.73 3.83
CA PRO A 48 -12.02 1.55 4.26
C PRO A 48 -12.70 0.33 3.64
N ALA A 49 -12.11 -0.26 2.59
CA ALA A 49 -12.65 -1.43 1.91
C ALA A 49 -12.11 -2.77 2.46
N ILE A 50 -11.17 -2.74 3.41
CA ILE A 50 -10.48 -3.93 3.94
C ILE A 50 -11.01 -4.25 5.35
N SER A 51 -11.30 -5.53 5.60
CA SER A 51 -11.76 -6.04 6.90
C SER A 51 -10.66 -5.95 7.98
N GLU A 52 -11.09 -5.94 9.25
CA GLU A 52 -10.24 -5.68 10.42
C GLU A 52 -9.05 -6.64 10.58
N ASP A 53 -9.22 -7.90 10.14
CA ASP A 53 -8.18 -8.93 10.18
C ASP A 53 -7.09 -8.73 9.12
N TYR A 54 -7.43 -8.12 7.97
CA TYR A 54 -6.51 -7.95 6.83
C TYR A 54 -5.85 -6.57 6.76
N LEU A 55 -6.24 -5.65 7.65
CA LEU A 55 -5.68 -4.29 7.74
C LEU A 55 -4.17 -4.28 7.97
N LEU A 56 -3.65 -5.22 8.77
CA LEU A 56 -2.20 -5.37 8.99
C LEU A 56 -1.51 -6.12 7.85
N LEU A 57 -2.24 -7.00 7.17
CA LEU A 57 -1.75 -7.80 6.05
C LEU A 57 -1.50 -6.91 4.82
N PHE A 58 -2.33 -5.88 4.63
CA PHE A 58 -2.22 -4.93 3.53
C PHE A 58 -0.84 -4.25 3.42
N PRO A 59 -0.32 -3.52 4.42
CA PRO A 59 1.02 -2.95 4.36
C PRO A 59 2.13 -4.01 4.29
N ALA A 60 1.92 -5.20 4.88
CA ALA A 60 2.88 -6.29 4.80
C ALA A 60 3.03 -6.81 3.36
N VAL A 61 1.91 -7.02 2.64
CA VAL A 61 1.91 -7.45 1.23
C VAL A 61 2.47 -6.35 0.33
N ILE A 62 2.17 -5.07 0.62
CA ILE A 62 2.81 -3.96 -0.10
C ILE A 62 4.32 -3.98 0.08
N GLY A 63 4.81 -4.15 1.31
CA GLY A 63 6.24 -4.23 1.60
C GLY A 63 6.91 -5.43 0.94
N LEU A 64 6.23 -6.59 0.88
CA LEU A 64 6.74 -7.79 0.24
C LEU A 64 6.82 -7.62 -1.29
N LEU A 65 5.72 -7.22 -1.94
CA LEU A 65 5.69 -7.00 -3.39
C LEU A 65 6.60 -5.83 -3.80
N GLY A 66 6.61 -4.74 -3.02
CA GLY A 66 7.48 -3.60 -3.22
C GLY A 66 8.95 -3.93 -3.03
N GLY A 67 9.27 -4.77 -2.04
CA GLY A 67 10.62 -5.30 -1.80
C GLY A 67 11.09 -6.21 -2.94
N VAL A 68 10.23 -7.10 -3.43
CA VAL A 68 10.51 -7.93 -4.61
C VAL A 68 10.78 -7.04 -5.83
N LEU A 69 9.94 -6.02 -6.07
CA LEU A 69 10.14 -5.07 -7.16
C LEU A 69 11.49 -4.34 -7.02
N ALA A 70 11.80 -3.85 -5.82
CA ALA A 70 13.06 -3.18 -5.53
C ALA A 70 14.26 -4.11 -5.76
N LEU A 71 14.17 -5.38 -5.36
CA LEU A 71 15.22 -6.36 -5.57
C LEU A 71 15.43 -6.68 -7.06
N PHE A 72 14.36 -6.83 -7.84
CA PHE A 72 14.44 -7.01 -9.28
C PHE A 72 15.11 -5.83 -9.98
N TYR A 73 14.74 -4.60 -9.62
CA TYR A 73 15.35 -3.40 -10.18
C TYR A 73 16.81 -3.21 -9.73
N LEU A 74 17.15 -3.61 -8.50
CA LEU A 74 18.54 -3.60 -8.02
C LEU A 74 19.40 -4.59 -8.81
N LEU A 75 18.90 -5.81 -9.04
CA LEU A 75 19.58 -6.81 -9.87
C LEU A 75 19.74 -6.32 -11.32
N LEU A 76 18.70 -5.76 -11.93
CA LEU A 76 18.77 -5.19 -13.28
C LEU A 76 19.78 -4.04 -13.37
N GLY A 77 19.79 -3.14 -12.37
CA GLY A 77 20.76 -2.05 -12.28
C GLY A 77 22.19 -2.54 -12.10
N TYR A 78 22.39 -3.65 -11.38
CA TYR A 78 23.69 -4.29 -11.22
C TYR A 78 24.22 -4.89 -12.53
N PHE A 79 23.34 -5.47 -13.37
CA PHE A 79 23.76 -6.10 -14.63
C PHE A 79 23.83 -5.16 -15.84
N THR A 80 23.09 -4.05 -15.85
CA THR A 80 23.01 -3.15 -17.03
C THR A 80 23.62 -1.77 -16.75
N ASP A 81 22.97 -0.97 -15.88
CA ASP A 81 23.44 0.36 -15.50
C ASP A 81 22.55 0.90 -14.35
N MET A 82 23.18 1.28 -13.22
CA MET A 82 22.46 1.69 -12.02
C MET A 82 21.87 3.10 -12.13
N ASP A 83 22.50 3.99 -12.90
CA ASP A 83 22.05 5.37 -13.06
C ASP A 83 20.80 5.44 -13.94
N ARG A 84 20.68 4.56 -14.94
CA ARG A 84 19.47 4.47 -15.77
C ARG A 84 18.25 4.00 -14.98
N VAL A 85 18.44 3.03 -14.08
CA VAL A 85 17.38 2.51 -13.21
C VAL A 85 16.95 3.56 -12.18
N ARG A 86 17.90 4.26 -11.57
CA ARG A 86 17.61 5.30 -10.56
C ARG A 86 16.79 6.45 -11.14
N ASN A 87 17.08 6.87 -12.37
CA ASN A 87 16.39 8.00 -13.01
C ASN A 87 14.94 7.72 -13.44
N HIS A 88 14.58 6.46 -13.68
CA HIS A 88 13.19 6.09 -14.02
C HIS A 88 12.29 5.92 -12.80
N GLY A 89 12.87 5.72 -11.61
CA GLY A 89 12.11 5.42 -10.41
C GLY A 89 11.46 4.03 -10.43
N LEU A 90 10.93 3.62 -9.28
CA LEU A 90 10.25 2.33 -9.12
C LEU A 90 8.74 2.53 -9.30
N PRO A 91 8.06 1.74 -10.15
CA PRO A 91 6.61 1.80 -10.32
C PRO A 91 5.89 1.14 -9.14
N TYR A 92 5.92 1.81 -7.98
CA TYR A 92 5.35 1.34 -6.72
C TYR A 92 3.81 1.31 -6.70
N GLY A 93 3.15 1.92 -7.69
CA GLY A 93 1.70 1.81 -7.82
C GLY A 93 1.23 0.38 -8.11
N ILE A 94 2.05 -0.44 -8.79
CA ILE A 94 1.73 -1.83 -9.11
C ILE A 94 1.56 -2.69 -7.84
N PRO A 95 2.54 -2.74 -6.92
CA PRO A 95 2.39 -3.53 -5.69
C PRO A 95 1.27 -3.01 -4.79
N VAL A 96 0.96 -1.70 -4.80
CA VAL A 96 -0.14 -1.11 -4.01
C VAL A 96 -1.52 -1.49 -4.55
N CYS A 97 -1.71 -1.44 -5.88
CA CYS A 97 -2.95 -1.88 -6.49
C CYS A 97 -3.18 -3.38 -6.27
N PHE A 98 -2.12 -4.19 -6.45
CA PHE A 98 -2.23 -5.64 -6.35
C PHE A 98 -2.51 -6.10 -4.91
N SER A 99 -1.84 -5.49 -3.92
CA SER A 99 -2.12 -5.74 -2.51
C SER A 99 -3.54 -5.30 -2.11
N GLY A 100 -4.00 -4.16 -2.63
CA GLY A 100 -5.33 -3.61 -2.34
C GLY A 100 -6.43 -4.51 -2.87
N LEU A 101 -6.32 -4.93 -4.13
CA LEU A 101 -7.26 -5.86 -4.75
C LEU A 101 -7.28 -7.20 -4.02
N LEU A 102 -6.12 -7.76 -3.65
CA LEU A 102 -6.04 -9.02 -2.91
C LEU A 102 -6.70 -8.93 -1.53
N CYS A 103 -6.41 -7.88 -0.76
CA CYS A 103 -6.96 -7.72 0.59
C CYS A 103 -8.47 -7.45 0.57
N VAL A 104 -8.95 -6.69 -0.42
CA VAL A 104 -10.38 -6.46 -0.62
C VAL A 104 -11.07 -7.75 -1.06
N ALA A 105 -10.51 -8.50 -2.02
CA ALA A 105 -11.07 -9.78 -2.46
C ALA A 105 -11.12 -10.82 -1.33
N ALA A 106 -10.12 -10.85 -0.44
CA ALA A 106 -10.11 -11.72 0.73
C ALA A 106 -11.06 -11.28 1.85
N SER A 107 -11.58 -10.05 1.77
CA SER A 107 -12.53 -9.47 2.73
C SER A 107 -14.00 -9.70 2.34
N PHE A 108 -14.28 -10.19 1.13
CA PHE A 108 -15.60 -10.64 0.67
C PHE A 108 -15.87 -12.09 1.08
#